data_AF-A0ABC8SHE8-F1
#
_entry.id   AF-A0ABC8SHE8-F1
#
_cell.length_a   1.000
_cell.length_b   1.000
_cell.length_c   1.000
_cell.angle_alpha   90.00
_cell.angle_beta   90.00
_cell.angle_gamma   90.00
#
_symmetry.space_group_name_H-M   'P 1'
#
loop_
_entity.id
_entity.type
_entity.pdbx_description
1 polymer ?
#
loop_
_entity_poly.entity_id
_entity_poly.type
_entity_poly.pdbx_seq_one_letter_code
_entity_poly.pdbx_strand_id
1 'polypeptide(L)' 'MVRCGLSMQEKQLCGEIKILPTHYLSLLETISMGILKGKITKKSEAHGMFNLDPNKMDRVYDMLVKKGITQT' A
#
# COMPACT_ATOMS: atom_id res chain seq x y z
N MET A 1 17.83 -13.65 -3.77
CA MET A 1 17.10 -12.59 -3.04
C MET A 1 15.71 -13.11 -2.74
N VAL A 2 15.41 -13.34 -1.47
CA VAL A 2 14.13 -13.91 -1.02
C VAL A 2 13.05 -12.83 -1.16
N ARG A 3 12.22 -12.88 -2.21
CA ARG A 3 10.89 -12.23 -2.16
C ARG A 3 9.94 -13.22 -1.50
N CYS A 4 10.03 -13.32 -0.17
CA CYS A 4 8.97 -13.96 0.61
C CYS A 4 7.71 -13.12 0.41
N GLY A 5 6.74 -13.70 -0.31
CA GLY A 5 5.48 -13.04 -0.62
C GLY A 5 4.73 -12.60 0.64
N LEU A 6 3.84 -11.63 0.45
CA LEU A 6 2.92 -11.02 1.41
C LEU A 6 2.73 -11.75 2.75
N SER A 7 2.87 -11.00 3.85
CA SER A 7 2.56 -11.47 5.20
C SER A 7 1.09 -11.92 5.31
N MET A 8 0.74 -12.72 6.32
CA MET A 8 -0.64 -13.18 6.53
C MET A 8 -1.65 -12.01 6.58
N GLN A 9 -1.28 -10.92 7.25
CA GLN A 9 -2.07 -9.69 7.33
C GLN A 9 -2.27 -9.01 5.97
N GLU A 10 -1.25 -9.03 5.12
CA GLU A 10 -1.31 -8.45 3.78
C GLU A 10 -2.18 -9.31 2.85
N LYS A 11 -2.07 -10.65 2.95
CA LYS A 11 -2.95 -11.58 2.23
C LYS A 11 -4.40 -11.41 2.64
N GLN A 12 -4.66 -11.25 3.93
CA GLN A 12 -6.01 -10.97 4.44
C GLN A 12 -6.51 -9.62 3.90
N LEU A 13 -5.69 -8.56 3.98
CA LEU A 13 -6.05 -7.26 3.46
C LEU A 13 -6.38 -7.32 1.95
N CYS A 14 -5.60 -8.08 1.17
CA CYS A 14 -5.87 -8.29 -0.26
C CYS A 14 -7.27 -8.87 -0.49
N GLY A 15 -7.68 -9.85 0.32
CA GLY A 15 -9.03 -10.41 0.29
C GLY A 15 -10.10 -9.39 0.67
N GLU A 16 -9.89 -8.63 1.73
CA GLU A 16 -10.85 -7.63 2.22
C GLU A 16 -11.10 -6.50 1.20
N ILE A 17 -10.04 -5.97 0.59
CA ILE A 17 -10.17 -4.89 -0.41
C ILE A 17 -10.42 -5.41 -1.83
N LYS A 18 -10.47 -6.75 -2.00
CA LYS A 18 -10.66 -7.47 -3.27
C LYS A 18 -9.64 -7.06 -4.34
N ILE A 19 -8.36 -7.06 -3.98
CA ILE A 19 -7.25 -6.79 -4.90
C ILE A 19 -6.41 -8.05 -5.08
N LEU A 20 -5.86 -8.23 -6.29
CA LEU A 20 -4.90 -9.30 -6.54
C LEU A 20 -3.59 -9.03 -5.79
N PRO A 21 -2.95 -10.04 -5.17
CA PRO A 21 -1.65 -9.89 -4.50
C PRO A 21 -0.59 -9.19 -5.34
N THR A 22 -0.56 -9.45 -6.65
CA THR A 22 0.38 -8.80 -7.58
C THR A 22 0.12 -7.30 -7.71
N HIS A 23 -1.15 -6.89 -7.86
CA HIS A 23 -1.51 -5.47 -7.91
C HIS A 23 -1.24 -4.77 -6.58
N TYR A 24 -1.50 -5.45 -5.45
CA TYR A 24 -1.18 -4.93 -4.13
C TYR A 24 0.33 -4.68 -3.97
N LEU A 25 1.17 -5.62 -4.42
CA LEU A 25 2.63 -5.44 -4.38
C LEU A 25 3.09 -4.25 -5.23
N SER A 26 2.60 -4.12 -6.47
CA SER A 26 2.93 -2.99 -7.33
C SER A 26 2.50 -1.65 -6.74
N LEU A 27 1.31 -1.61 -6.14
CA LEU A 27 0.80 -0.45 -5.40
C LEU A 27 1.73 -0.09 -4.23
N LEU A 28 2.09 -1.08 -3.42
CA LEU A 28 2.91 -0.90 -2.22
C LEU A 28 4.31 -0.40 -2.57
N GLU A 29 4.92 -0.96 -3.61
CA GLU A 29 6.22 -0.51 -4.15
C GLU A 29 6.13 0.93 -4.68
N THR A 30 5.10 1.24 -5.47
CA THR A 30 4.91 2.57 -6.07
C THR A 30 4.74 3.65 -5.01
N ILE A 31 3.91 3.39 -3.98
CA ILE A 31 3.68 4.35 -2.91
C ILE A 31 4.91 4.50 -2.03
N SER A 32 5.59 3.40 -1.69
CA SER A 32 6.84 3.45 -0.91
C SER A 32 7.90 4.28 -1.63
N MET A 33 8.07 4.08 -2.95
CA MET A 33 8.97 4.91 -3.76
C MET A 33 8.53 6.37 -3.84
N GLY A 34 7.22 6.63 -3.92
CA GLY A 34 6.66 7.98 -3.92
C GLY A 34 6.97 8.72 -2.62
N ILE A 35 6.81 8.05 -1.48
CA ILE A 35 7.13 8.58 -0.15
C ILE A 35 8.64 8.86 -0.03
N LEU A 36 9.48 7.89 -0.40
CA LEU A 36 10.94 8.05 -0.36
C LEU A 36 11.43 9.21 -1.25
N LYS A 37 10.73 9.49 -2.35
CA LYS A 37 11.03 10.61 -3.25
C LYS A 37 10.40 11.94 -2.80
N GLY A 38 9.66 11.96 -1.70
CA GLY A 38 8.92 13.15 -1.22
C GLY A 38 7.75 13.56 -2.12
N LYS A 39 7.28 12.68 -3.01
CA LYS A 39 6.14 12.94 -3.91
C LYS A 39 4.79 12.63 -3.28
N ILE A 40 4.78 11.73 -2.29
CA ILE A 40 3.59 11.35 -1.54
C ILE A 40 3.91 11.62 -0.08
N THR A 41 3.27 12.65 0.47
CA THR A 41 3.49 13.08 1.87
C THR A 41 2.29 12.82 2.75
N LYS A 42 1.11 12.62 2.15
CA LYS A 42 -0.16 12.44 2.84
C LYS A 42 -1.02 11.36 2.17
N LYS A 43 -1.91 10.74 2.93
CA LYS A 43 -2.85 9.71 2.44
C LYS A 43 -3.67 10.16 1.23
N SER A 44 -4.14 11.41 1.25
CA SER A 44 -4.96 11.97 0.18
C SER A 44 -4.24 12.13 -1.16
N GLU A 45 -2.90 12.17 -1.18
CA GLU A 45 -2.12 12.15 -2.44
C GLU A 45 -2.06 10.77 -3.07
N ALA A 46 -2.29 9.72 -2.28
CA ALA A 46 -2.43 8.36 -2.79
C ALA A 46 -3.87 8.06 -3.22
N HIS A 47 -4.86 8.87 -2.81
CA HIS A 47 -6.24 8.74 -3.26
C HIS A 47 -6.31 9.03 -4.77
N GLY A 48 -6.85 8.10 -5.56
CA GLY A 48 -6.85 8.17 -7.02
C GLY A 48 -5.69 7.44 -7.69
N MET A 49 -4.66 7.04 -6.93
CA MET A 49 -3.68 6.09 -7.46
C MET A 49 -4.35 4.72 -7.64
N PHE A 50 -4.08 4.07 -8.78
CA PHE A 50 -4.57 2.73 -9.10
C PHE A 50 -6.11 2.56 -9.14
N ASN A 51 -6.88 3.65 -9.25
CA ASN A 51 -8.36 3.64 -9.25
C ASN A 51 -8.97 2.86 -8.07
N LEU A 52 -8.27 2.82 -6.94
CA LEU A 52 -8.77 2.20 -5.72
C LEU A 52 -9.65 3.20 -4.96
N ASP A 53 -10.73 2.68 -4.39
CA ASP A 53 -11.59 3.43 -3.50
C ASP A 53 -10.77 4.06 -2.36
N PRO A 54 -11.02 5.33 -1.97
CA PRO A 54 -10.26 6.01 -0.94
C PRO A 54 -10.20 5.25 0.39
N ASN A 55 -11.27 4.57 0.81
CA ASN A 55 -11.26 3.78 2.05
C ASN A 55 -10.33 2.57 1.94
N LYS A 56 -10.25 1.94 0.76
CA LYS A 56 -9.33 0.83 0.52
C LYS A 56 -7.88 1.33 0.52
N MET A 57 -7.63 2.48 -0.10
CA MET A 57 -6.33 3.13 -0.11
C MET A 57 -5.85 3.49 1.29
N ASP A 58 -6.74 3.98 2.14
CA ASP A 58 -6.43 4.27 3.54
C ASP A 58 -5.90 3.04 4.28
N ARG A 59 -6.55 1.88 4.10
CA ARG A 59 -6.12 0.62 4.71
C ARG A 59 -4.77 0.13 4.19
N VAL A 60 -4.46 0.34 2.91
CA VAL A 60 -3.13 0.06 2.35
C VAL A 60 -2.09 0.98 2.99
N TYR A 61 -2.41 2.26 3.13
CA TYR A 61 -1.53 3.24 3.74
C TYR A 61 -1.27 2.92 5.22
N ASP A 62 -2.29 2.51 5.98
CA ASP A 62 -2.12 2.06 7.36
C ASP A 62 -1.18 0.85 7.47
N MET A 63 -1.17 -0.04 6.46
CA MET A 63 -0.20 -1.13 6.41
C MET A 63 1.23 -0.63 6.19
N LEU A 64 1.43 0.42 5.39
CA LEU A 64 2.74 1.06 5.20
C LEU A 64 3.25 1.71 6.50
N VAL A 65 2.36 2.36 7.25
CA VAL A 65 2.66 2.91 8.59
C VAL A 65 3.04 1.79 9.56
N LYS A 66 2.24 0.71 9.62
CA LYS A 66 2.54 -0.46 10.47
C LYS A 66 3.87 -1.13 10.12
N LYS A 67 4.27 -1.07 8.85
CA LYS A 67 5.57 -1.56 8.37
C LYS A 67 6.74 -0.60 8.63
N GLY A 68 6.48 0.60 9.14
CA GLY A 68 7.49 1.64 9.39
C GLY A 68 8.03 2.29 8.12
N ILE A 69 7.31 2.18 6.99
CA ILE A 69 7.73 2.77 5.71
C ILE A 69 7.43 4.27 5.66
N THR A 70 6.41 4.71 6.41
CA THR A 70 6.01 6.12 6.52
C THR A 70 5.52 6.42 7.93
N GLN A 71 5.56 7.69 8.32
CA GLN A 71 5.06 8.18 9.60
C GLN A 71 3.78 8.99 9.31
N THR A 72 2.75 8.76 10.14
CA THR A 72 1.39 9.35 10.05
C THR A 72 1.38 10.85 9.87
#